data_AF-A0A3B0SYY2-F1
#
_entry.id   AF-A0A3B0SYY2-F1
#
_cell.length_a   1.000
_cell.length_b   1.000
_cell.length_c   1.000
_cell.angle_alpha   90.00
_cell.angle_beta   90.00
_cell.angle_gamma   90.00
#
_symmetry.space_group_name_H-M   'P 1'
#
loop_
_entity.id
_entity.type
_entity.pdbx_description
1 polymer ?
#
loop_
_entity_poly.entity_id
_entity_poly.type
_entity_poly.pdbx_seq_one_letter_code
_entity_poly.pdbx_strand_id
1 'polypeptide(L)'
;MESPYFQTLKMGIDLVPLEILFRIKEKILKCFRNQGVIYFFGNGGSGATASHIAGDLSKFIKCRQKGGLRVVCLNDNTTQLTAIANDHCFSDVFKYAFEGILQPEDLVIGISGSGNSENVIRAINYANEITGTSIGLCGYDGGL
;
A
#
# COMPACT_ATOMS: atom_id res chain seq x y z
N MET A 1 -31.38 -13.51 14.86
CA MET A 1 -30.09 -14.21 14.70
C MET A 1 -29.17 -13.23 14.00
N GLU A 2 -28.02 -12.86 14.58
CA GLU A 2 -27.07 -11.97 13.90
C GLU A 2 -26.53 -12.63 12.63
N SER A 3 -26.34 -11.84 11.57
CA SER A 3 -25.80 -12.35 10.31
C SER A 3 -24.38 -12.89 10.54
N PRO A 4 -24.05 -14.10 10.03
CA PRO A 4 -22.68 -14.63 10.07
C PRO A 4 -21.64 -13.62 9.55
N TYR A 5 -22.02 -12.80 8.58
CA TYR A 5 -21.17 -11.73 8.05
C TYR A 5 -20.73 -10.71 9.11
N PHE A 6 -21.67 -10.19 9.91
CA PHE A 6 -21.35 -9.17 10.92
C PHE A 6 -20.52 -9.74 12.07
N GLN A 7 -20.71 -11.03 12.39
CA GLN A 7 -19.89 -11.72 13.38
C GLN A 7 -18.45 -11.87 12.89
N THR A 8 -18.24 -12.33 11.65
CA THR A 8 -16.90 -12.43 11.05
C THR A 8 -16.23 -11.06 10.94
N LEU A 9 -16.97 -10.02 10.54
CA LEU A 9 -16.45 -8.66 10.47
C LEU A 9 -15.99 -8.16 11.84
N LYS A 10 -16.83 -8.33 12.88
CA LYS A 10 -16.48 -7.91 14.24
C LYS A 10 -15.23 -8.64 14.73
N MET A 11 -15.18 -9.97 14.58
CA MET A 11 -14.02 -10.77 14.95
C MET A 11 -12.75 -10.28 14.22
N GLY A 12 -12.84 -10.02 12.92
CA GLY A 12 -11.72 -9.50 12.14
C GLY A 12 -11.21 -8.16 12.67
N ILE A 13 -12.11 -7.23 13.02
CA ILE A 13 -11.74 -5.93 13.59
C ILE A 13 -11.11 -6.09 14.98
N ASP A 14 -11.72 -6.90 15.85
CA ASP A 14 -11.25 -7.15 17.21
C ASP A 14 -9.84 -7.78 17.23
N LEU A 15 -9.49 -8.54 16.19
CA LEU A 15 -8.18 -9.18 16.05
C LEU A 15 -7.06 -8.22 15.67
N VAL A 16 -7.37 -7.01 15.17
CA VAL A 16 -6.35 -6.04 14.77
C VAL A 16 -5.79 -5.35 16.02
N PRO A 17 -4.53 -5.57 16.40
CA PRO A 17 -3.96 -4.91 17.57
C PRO A 17 -3.80 -3.42 17.30
N LEU A 18 -4.31 -2.58 18.21
CA LEU A 18 -4.17 -1.12 18.11
C LEU A 18 -2.70 -0.68 18.01
N GLU A 19 -1.78 -1.43 18.60
CA GLU A 19 -0.35 -1.15 18.51
C GLU A 19 0.20 -1.21 17.08
N ILE A 20 -0.31 -2.12 16.24
CA ILE A 20 0.06 -2.17 14.82
C ILE A 20 -0.42 -0.91 14.10
N LEU A 21 -1.64 -0.46 14.39
CA LEU A 21 -2.19 0.77 13.81
C LEU A 21 -1.36 1.99 14.21
N PHE A 22 -0.90 2.07 15.46
CA PHE A 22 0.00 3.13 15.89
C PHE A 22 1.35 3.07 15.17
N ARG A 23 1.93 1.88 14.96
CA ARG A 23 3.17 1.73 14.17
C ARG A 23 2.99 2.20 12.74
N ILE A 24 1.89 1.86 12.08
CA ILE A 24 1.55 2.32 10.72
C ILE A 24 1.45 3.86 10.71
N LYS A 25 0.72 4.44 11.67
CA LYS A 25 0.57 5.89 11.83
C LYS A 25 1.94 6.59 11.96
N GLU A 26 2.84 6.07 12.80
CA GLU A 26 4.17 6.66 12.97
C GLU A 26 5.01 6.59 11.70
N LYS A 27 4.91 5.52 10.90
CA LYS A 27 5.59 5.42 9.60
C LYS A 27 5.05 6.43 8.60
N ILE A 28 3.73 6.60 8.52
CA ILE A 28 3.08 7.62 7.68
C ILE A 28 3.54 9.03 8.10
N LEU A 29 3.55 9.33 9.40
CA LEU A 29 4.00 10.62 9.91
C LEU A 29 5.49 10.88 9.64
N LYS A 30 6.34 9.85 9.74
CA LYS A 30 7.76 9.95 9.40
C LYS A 30 7.94 10.29 7.92
N CYS A 31 7.27 9.55 7.03
CA CYS A 31 7.26 9.83 5.59
C CYS A 31 6.84 11.28 5.31
N PHE A 32 5.74 11.73 5.92
CA PHE A 32 5.26 13.11 5.76
C PHE A 32 6.29 14.16 6.21
N ARG A 33 6.88 13.99 7.39
CA ARG A 33 7.88 14.94 7.94
C ARG A 33 9.13 15.03 7.07
N ASN A 34 9.51 13.91 6.46
CA ASN A 34 10.65 13.82 5.55
C ASN A 34 10.29 14.24 4.12
N GLN A 35 9.08 14.75 3.90
CA GLN A 35 8.59 15.12 2.58
C GLN A 35 8.68 13.97 1.58
N GLY A 36 8.42 12.72 2.00
CA GLY A 36 8.31 11.54 1.15
C GLY A 36 6.94 11.40 0.47
N VAL A 37 6.83 10.45 -0.45
CA VAL A 37 5.59 9.99 -1.08
C VAL A 37 5.17 8.66 -0.47
N ILE A 38 3.87 8.50 -0.23
CA ILE A 38 3.29 7.21 0.17
C ILE A 38 2.72 6.54 -1.09
N TYR A 39 3.21 5.34 -1.40
CA TYR A 39 2.75 4.55 -2.52
C TYR A 39 1.86 3.40 -2.05
N PHE A 40 0.68 3.28 -2.66
CA PHE A 40 -0.24 2.16 -2.46
C PHE A 40 -0.37 1.31 -3.73
N PHE A 41 -0.51 0.01 -3.57
CA PHE A 41 -0.71 -0.93 -4.68
C PHE A 41 -1.26 -2.27 -4.21
N GLY A 42 -1.92 -3.00 -5.10
CA GLY A 42 -2.42 -4.34 -4.87
C GLY A 42 -3.15 -4.92 -6.08
N ASN A 43 -3.63 -6.16 -5.97
CA ASN A 43 -4.35 -6.82 -7.07
C ASN A 43 -5.87 -6.80 -6.86
N GLY A 44 -6.64 -6.66 -7.94
CA GLY A 44 -8.11 -6.77 -7.91
C GLY A 44 -8.75 -5.88 -6.84
N GLY A 45 -9.51 -6.49 -5.92
CA GLY A 45 -10.14 -5.77 -4.80
C GLY A 45 -9.14 -5.02 -3.91
N SER A 46 -7.95 -5.59 -3.68
CA SER A 46 -6.87 -4.90 -2.96
C SER A 46 -6.34 -3.67 -3.72
N GLY A 47 -6.30 -3.73 -5.05
CA GLY A 47 -5.96 -2.58 -5.89
C GLY A 47 -7.03 -1.48 -5.85
N ALA A 48 -8.31 -1.86 -5.81
CA ALA A 48 -9.41 -0.89 -5.61
C ALA A 48 -9.32 -0.23 -4.23
N THR A 49 -9.04 -1.00 -3.18
CA THR A 49 -8.80 -0.46 -1.83
C THR A 49 -7.58 0.47 -1.79
N ALA A 50 -6.49 0.12 -2.47
CA ALA A 50 -5.30 0.96 -2.59
C ALA A 50 -5.62 2.33 -3.23
N SER A 51 -6.34 2.31 -4.36
CA SER A 51 -6.78 3.53 -5.07
C SER A 51 -7.70 4.39 -4.19
N HIS A 52 -8.67 3.76 -3.52
CA HIS A 52 -9.60 4.46 -2.63
C HIS A 52 -8.89 5.15 -1.46
N ILE A 53 -8.01 4.42 -0.75
CA ILE A 53 -7.23 4.98 0.37
C ILE A 53 -6.33 6.12 -0.12
N ALA A 54 -5.68 5.97 -1.29
CA ALA A 54 -4.85 7.02 -1.86
C ALA A 54 -5.67 8.29 -2.16
N GLY A 55 -6.86 8.14 -2.73
CA GLY A 55 -7.80 9.23 -2.98
C GLY A 55 -8.23 9.94 -1.70
N ASP A 56 -8.60 9.19 -0.66
CA ASP A 56 -9.02 9.75 0.62
C ASP A 56 -7.88 10.52 1.31
N LEU A 57 -6.69 9.92 1.41
CA LEU A 57 -5.55 10.56 2.07
C LEU A 57 -5.07 11.82 1.35
N SER A 58 -5.01 11.78 0.01
CA SER A 58 -4.59 12.94 -0.80
C SER A 58 -5.62 14.09 -0.77
N LYS A 59 -6.92 13.77 -0.67
CA LYS A 59 -7.99 14.76 -0.58
C LYS A 59 -8.10 15.39 0.80
N PHE A 60 -8.14 14.57 1.85
CA PHE A 60 -8.58 15.00 3.19
C PHE A 60 -7.44 15.48 4.09
N ILE A 61 -6.20 15.01 3.90
CA ILE A 61 -5.08 15.37 4.77
C ILE A 61 -4.31 16.53 4.15
N LYS A 62 -4.82 17.75 4.34
CA LYS A 62 -4.16 18.99 3.93
C LYS A 62 -3.87 19.87 5.15
N CYS A 63 -2.59 20.09 5.42
CA CYS A 63 -2.17 21.12 6.37
C CYS A 63 -2.05 22.45 5.62
N ARG A 64 -2.78 23.47 6.09
CA ARG A 64 -2.84 24.80 5.45
C ARG A 64 -1.47 25.47 5.27
N GLN A 65 -0.48 25.10 6.09
CA GLN A 65 0.87 25.67 6.08
C GLN A 65 1.96 24.71 5.56
N LYS A 66 1.77 23.38 5.64
CA LYS A 66 2.78 22.37 5.29
C LYS A 66 2.46 21.54 4.04
N GLY A 67 1.35 21.84 3.36
CA GLY A 67 0.84 21.01 2.27
C GLY A 67 0.10 19.77 2.78
N GLY A 68 -0.21 18.84 1.88
CA GLY A 68 -0.87 17.57 2.22
C GLY A 68 0.06 16.37 2.15
N LEU A 69 -0.45 15.18 2.48
CA LEU A 69 0.26 13.94 2.18
C LEU A 69 0.43 13.80 0.66
N ARG A 70 1.65 13.49 0.23
CA ARG A 70 1.90 13.09 -1.15
C ARG A 70 1.60 11.61 -1.24
N VAL A 71 0.55 11.24 -1.98
CA VAL A 71 0.08 9.87 -2.06
C VAL A 71 -0.15 9.51 -3.52
N VAL A 72 0.30 8.32 -3.91
CA VAL A 72 0.16 7.79 -5.27
C VAL A 72 -0.32 6.35 -5.17
N CYS A 73 -1.29 5.97 -5.99
CA CYS A 73 -1.65 4.58 -6.20
C CYS A 73 -1.09 4.10 -7.54
N LEU A 74 -0.30 3.02 -7.53
CA LEU A 74 0.25 2.48 -8.77
C LEU A 74 -0.81 1.79 -9.64
N ASN A 75 -1.98 1.48 -9.08
CA ASN A 75 -3.09 0.89 -9.83
C ASN A 75 -3.76 1.86 -10.81
N ASP A 76 -3.61 3.17 -10.61
CA ASP A 76 -4.40 4.16 -11.35
C ASP A 76 -3.82 4.46 -12.74
N ASN A 77 -2.52 4.24 -12.95
CA ASN A 77 -1.88 4.35 -14.27
C ASN A 77 -1.99 3.03 -15.03
N THR A 78 -3.19 2.77 -15.56
CA THR A 78 -3.48 1.52 -16.28
C THR A 78 -2.58 1.30 -17.49
N THR A 79 -2.22 2.37 -18.22
CA THR A 79 -1.31 2.31 -19.36
C THR A 79 0.08 1.82 -18.97
N GLN A 80 0.63 2.30 -17.84
CA GLN A 80 1.92 1.83 -17.34
C GLN A 80 1.85 0.35 -16.91
N LEU A 81 0.79 -0.02 -16.18
CA LEU A 81 0.61 -1.40 -15.73
C LEU A 81 0.52 -2.39 -16.89
N THR A 82 -0.30 -2.08 -17.90
CA THR A 82 -0.49 -2.99 -19.05
C THR A 82 0.74 -3.04 -19.95
N ALA A 83 1.46 -1.93 -20.13
CA ALA A 83 2.71 -1.91 -20.86
C ALA A 83 3.78 -2.78 -20.18
N ILE A 84 4.00 -2.62 -18.88
CA ILE A 84 4.99 -3.43 -18.14
C ILE A 84 4.58 -4.91 -18.14
N ALA A 85 3.29 -5.20 -17.94
CA ALA A 85 2.81 -6.58 -17.96
C ALA A 85 3.01 -7.26 -19.33
N ASN A 86 2.84 -6.52 -20.43
CA ASN A 86 3.02 -6.99 -21.79
C ASN A 86 4.49 -7.16 -22.17
N ASP A 87 5.32 -6.17 -21.84
CA ASP A 87 6.70 -6.07 -22.35
C ASP A 87 7.72 -6.76 -21.42
N HIS A 88 7.39 -6.93 -20.13
CA HIS A 88 8.27 -7.55 -19.14
C HIS A 88 7.63 -8.80 -18.51
N CYS A 89 6.84 -8.63 -17.46
CA CYS A 89 6.02 -9.68 -16.86
C CYS A 89 5.06 -9.07 -15.84
N PHE A 90 3.93 -9.73 -15.60
CA PHE A 90 2.98 -9.28 -14.59
C PHE A 90 3.58 -9.31 -13.16
N SER A 91 4.52 -10.22 -12.89
CA SER A 91 5.18 -10.35 -11.59
C SER A 91 6.04 -9.13 -11.22
N ASP A 92 6.45 -8.28 -12.17
CA ASP A 92 7.28 -7.10 -11.88
C ASP A 92 6.55 -5.77 -12.03
N VAL A 93 5.23 -5.76 -12.29
CA VAL A 93 4.48 -4.53 -12.63
C VAL A 93 4.62 -3.40 -11.63
N PHE A 94 4.59 -3.70 -10.33
CA PHE A 94 4.73 -2.70 -9.28
C PHE A 94 6.19 -2.38 -8.98
N LYS A 95 7.08 -3.37 -9.05
CA LYS A 95 8.52 -3.18 -8.86
C LYS A 95 9.08 -2.24 -9.93
N TYR A 96 8.78 -2.52 -11.19
CA TYR A 96 9.24 -1.73 -12.33
C TYR A 96 8.69 -0.29 -12.28
N ALA A 97 7.46 -0.09 -11.78
CA ALA A 97 6.92 1.24 -11.56
C ALA A 97 7.71 2.08 -10.54
N PHE A 98 8.48 1.45 -9.64
CA PHE A 98 9.35 2.13 -8.70
C PHE A 98 10.75 2.42 -9.23
N GLU A 99 11.20 1.72 -10.27
CA GLU A 99 12.54 1.90 -10.83
C GLU A 99 12.73 3.35 -11.31
N GLY A 100 13.68 4.06 -10.69
CA GLY A 100 14.02 5.45 -11.01
C GLY A 100 13.16 6.54 -10.36
N ILE A 101 12.10 6.19 -9.61
CA ILE A 101 11.27 7.20 -8.91
C ILE A 101 11.29 7.07 -7.39
N LEU A 102 11.48 5.86 -6.84
CA LEU A 102 11.41 5.62 -5.40
C LEU A 102 12.62 6.25 -4.68
N GLN A 103 12.34 7.01 -3.61
CA GLN A 103 13.36 7.68 -2.79
C GLN A 103 13.42 7.08 -1.38
N PRO A 104 14.57 7.20 -0.67
CA PRO A 104 14.71 6.69 0.70
C PRO A 104 13.70 7.24 1.72
N GLU A 105 13.15 8.42 1.48
CA GLU A 105 12.15 9.08 2.34
C GLU A 105 10.72 8.58 2.12
N ASP A 106 10.49 7.83 1.04
CA ASP A 106 9.17 7.34 0.65
C ASP A 106 8.71 6.17 1.52
N LEU A 107 7.40 5.91 1.49
CA LEU A 107 6.78 4.78 2.17
C LEU A 107 5.98 3.95 1.18
N VAL A 108 6.23 2.64 1.19
CA VAL A 108 5.59 1.69 0.28
C VAL A 108 4.62 0.81 1.07
N ILE A 109 3.36 0.76 0.63
CA ILE A 109 2.28 0.01 1.27
C ILE A 109 1.63 -0.93 0.26
N GLY A 110 1.92 -2.22 0.37
CA GLY A 110 1.38 -3.27 -0.49
C GLY A 110 0.16 -3.95 0.15
N ILE A 111 -0.90 -4.14 -0.63
CA ILE A 111 -2.12 -4.81 -0.17
C ILE A 111 -2.28 -6.13 -0.93
N SER A 112 -2.29 -7.24 -0.19
CA SER A 112 -2.51 -8.56 -0.74
C SER A 112 -3.35 -9.37 0.23
N GLY A 113 -4.62 -9.63 -0.12
CA GLY A 113 -5.51 -10.43 0.72
C GLY A 113 -4.86 -11.76 1.15
N SER A 114 -4.29 -12.50 0.18
CA SER A 114 -3.63 -13.79 0.42
C SER A 114 -2.19 -13.71 0.91
N GLY A 115 -1.59 -12.51 0.99
CA GLY A 115 -0.17 -12.33 1.31
C GLY A 115 0.84 -12.92 0.31
N ASN A 116 0.40 -13.68 -0.68
CA ASN A 116 1.25 -14.48 -1.57
C ASN A 116 1.33 -13.93 -3.00
N SER A 117 0.82 -12.71 -3.23
CA SER A 117 0.88 -12.08 -4.55
C SER A 117 2.33 -11.74 -4.92
N GLU A 118 2.91 -12.51 -5.85
CA GLU A 118 4.31 -12.36 -6.25
C GLU A 118 4.67 -10.93 -6.66
N ASN A 119 3.81 -10.27 -7.43
CA ASN A 119 4.03 -8.88 -7.85
C ASN A 119 4.02 -7.86 -6.71
N VAL A 120 3.27 -8.14 -5.64
CA VAL A 120 3.28 -7.31 -4.43
C VAL A 120 4.55 -7.58 -3.62
N ILE A 121 4.90 -8.86 -3.43
CA ILE A 121 6.09 -9.28 -2.67
C ILE A 121 7.37 -8.72 -3.31
N ARG A 122 7.53 -8.85 -4.63
CA ARG A 122 8.72 -8.35 -5.34
C ARG A 122 8.88 -6.84 -5.20
N ALA A 123 7.78 -6.09 -5.27
CA ALA A 123 7.81 -4.64 -5.10
C ALA A 123 8.11 -4.22 -3.65
N ILE A 124 7.59 -4.96 -2.66
CA ILE A 124 7.90 -4.77 -1.24
C ILE A 124 9.39 -5.04 -0.95
N ASN A 125 9.95 -6.10 -1.50
CA ASN A 125 11.37 -6.42 -1.36
C ASN A 125 12.25 -5.32 -1.95
N TYR A 126 11.96 -4.91 -3.19
CA TYR A 126 12.66 -3.80 -3.85
C TYR A 126 12.55 -2.49 -3.05
N ALA A 127 11.36 -2.20 -2.49
CA ALA A 127 11.19 -1.01 -1.66
C ALA A 127 12.04 -1.08 -0.38
N ASN A 128 12.11 -2.23 0.28
CA ASN A 128 12.92 -2.41 1.48
C ASN A 128 14.42 -2.17 1.22
N GLU A 129 14.93 -2.48 0.03
CA GLU A 129 16.32 -2.20 -0.35
C GLU A 129 16.63 -0.69 -0.40
N ILE A 130 15.64 0.16 -0.70
CA ILE A 130 15.81 1.60 -0.92
C ILE A 130 15.39 2.42 0.31
N THR A 131 14.20 2.16 0.85
CA THR A 131 13.61 2.95 1.95
C THR A 131 13.95 2.37 3.33
N GLY A 132 14.44 1.13 3.37
CA GLY A 132 14.64 0.35 4.59
C GLY A 132 13.34 0.00 5.33
N THR A 133 12.16 0.33 4.79
CA THR A 133 10.88 0.02 5.44
C THR A 133 9.70 0.03 4.46
N SER A 134 8.83 -0.96 4.59
CA SER A 134 7.55 -1.04 3.90
C SER A 134 6.46 -1.54 4.84
N ILE A 135 5.21 -1.55 4.37
CA ILE A 135 4.05 -2.07 5.10
C ILE A 135 3.31 -3.04 4.18
N GLY A 136 3.10 -4.27 4.65
CA GLY A 136 2.22 -5.24 4.03
C GLY A 136 0.87 -5.29 4.75
N LEU A 137 -0.23 -5.19 4.00
CA LEU A 137 -1.58 -5.45 4.50
C LEU A 137 -2.07 -6.78 3.93
N CYS A 138 -2.16 -7.80 4.78
CA CYS A 138 -2.59 -9.15 4.44
C CYS A 138 -3.68 -9.70 5.36
N GLY A 139 -4.30 -10.80 4.95
CA GLY A 139 -5.30 -11.54 5.70
C GLY A 139 -5.07 -13.05 5.61
N TYR A 140 -6.11 -13.82 5.91
CA TYR A 140 -6.10 -15.30 5.94
C TYR A 140 -4.96 -15.86 6.82
N ASP A 141 -4.22 -16.85 6.31
CA ASP A 141 -3.04 -17.47 6.90
C ASP A 141 -1.78 -16.60 6.80
N GLY A 142 -1.88 -15.42 6.19
CA GLY A 142 -0.81 -14.43 6.10
C GLY A 142 -0.03 -14.51 4.80
N GLY A 143 1.23 -14.08 4.86
CA GLY A 143 2.09 -13.81 3.70
C GLY A 143 2.31 -12.30 3.49
N LEU A 144 3.45 -11.97 2.86
CA LEU A 144 4.25 -10.73 2.88
C LEU A 144 5.38 -10.75 3.90
#